data_AF-A0A4Y9VQE6-F1
#
_entry.id   AF-A0A4Y9VQE6-F1
#
_cell.length_a   1.000
_cell.length_b   1.000
_cell.length_c   1.000
_cell.angle_alpha   90.00
_cell.angle_beta   90.00
_cell.angle_gamma   90.00
#
_symmetry.space_group_name_H-M   'P 1'
#
loop_
_entity.id
_entity.type
_entity.pdbx_description
1 polymer ?
#
loop_
_entity_poly.entity_id
_entity_poly.type
_entity_poly.pdbx_seq_one_letter_code
_entity_poly.pdbx_strand_id
1 'polypeptide(L)'
;MHSNVHDWLNEHGDYLYRFALARLKDTHQAEDAVQETMLAAIKHNSFAGDSSVRTWLTGILKHKVVDMQRKLIREQPISDIIDLDAGEESMDDFFDKTGHWLDKPQSFDMPDHALEQSQFLSVLDACMQKLPKKLKAIFMLRDVHEMENENICKELDITPTNAWVMLYRARMVLRKCLEMNWVKG
;
A
#
# COMPACT_ATOMS: atom_id res chain seq x y z
N MET A 1 27.89 -22.13 -5.06
CA MET A 1 27.53 -21.55 -6.37
C MET A 1 27.32 -20.06 -6.13
N HIS A 2 28.36 -19.24 -6.30
CA HIS A 2 28.23 -17.79 -6.12
C HIS A 2 27.49 -17.27 -7.35
N SER A 3 26.17 -17.08 -7.23
CA SER A 3 25.41 -16.33 -8.21
C SER A 3 26.11 -14.98 -8.37
N ASN A 4 26.55 -14.67 -9.59
CA ASN A 4 27.26 -13.44 -9.84
C ASN A 4 26.26 -12.31 -9.64
N VAL A 5 26.55 -11.39 -8.71
CA VAL A 5 25.68 -10.24 -8.41
C VAL A 5 25.33 -9.44 -9.67
N HIS A 6 26.16 -9.53 -10.71
CA HIS A 6 25.95 -8.90 -12.01
C HIS A 6 24.74 -9.48 -12.78
N ASP A 7 24.38 -10.75 -12.56
CA ASP A 7 23.25 -11.40 -13.24
C ASP A 7 21.92 -11.11 -12.54
N TRP A 8 21.93 -10.68 -11.27
CA TRP A 8 20.71 -10.40 -10.51
C TRP A 8 19.82 -9.33 -11.14
N LEU A 9 20.42 -8.33 -11.82
CA LEU A 9 19.63 -7.34 -12.55
C LEU A 9 18.84 -8.00 -13.68
N ASN A 10 19.48 -8.87 -14.46
CA ASN A 10 18.82 -9.57 -15.56
C ASN A 10 17.78 -10.58 -15.05
N GLU A 11 18.08 -11.27 -13.95
CA GLU A 11 17.23 -12.32 -13.40
C GLU A 11 16.03 -11.79 -12.59
N HIS A 12 16.15 -10.61 -11.99
CA HIS A 12 15.18 -10.11 -11.01
C HIS A 12 14.70 -8.68 -11.28
N GLY A 13 15.35 -7.92 -12.16
CA GLY A 13 15.05 -6.52 -12.45
C GLY A 13 13.60 -6.29 -12.86
N ASP A 14 13.08 -7.06 -13.82
CA ASP A 14 11.69 -6.95 -14.27
C ASP A 14 10.67 -7.15 -13.14
N TYR A 15 10.92 -8.13 -12.28
CA TYR A 15 10.04 -8.41 -11.14
C TYR A 15 10.09 -7.27 -10.12
N LEU A 16 11.30 -6.80 -9.77
CA LEU A 16 11.50 -5.70 -8.83
C LEU A 16 10.91 -4.40 -9.37
N TYR A 17 11.05 -4.15 -10.68
CA TYR A 17 10.47 -2.99 -11.34
C TYR A 17 8.94 -3.01 -11.29
N ARG A 18 8.31 -4.13 -11.65
CA ARG A 18 6.84 -4.27 -11.55
C ARG A 18 6.37 -4.13 -10.10
N PHE A 19 7.11 -4.67 -9.15
CA PHE A 19 6.82 -4.54 -7.71
C PHE A 19 6.86 -3.08 -7.25
N ALA A 20 7.89 -2.33 -7.66
CA ALA A 20 8.05 -0.91 -7.33
C ALA A 20 7.00 -0.05 -8.03
N LEU A 21 6.77 -0.27 -9.32
CA LEU A 21 5.80 0.46 -10.14
C LEU A 21 4.38 0.33 -9.58
N ALA A 22 3.98 -0.87 -9.17
CA ALA A 22 2.67 -1.08 -8.54
C ALA A 22 2.46 -0.29 -7.24
N ARG A 23 3.54 0.08 -6.54
CA ARG A 23 3.49 0.79 -5.25
C ARG A 23 3.73 2.29 -5.37
N LEU A 24 4.60 2.71 -6.27
CA LEU A 24 5.00 4.11 -6.46
C LEU A 24 4.13 4.81 -7.52
N LYS A 25 3.60 4.06 -8.50
CA LYS A 25 2.82 4.56 -9.65
C LYS A 25 3.53 5.65 -10.44
N ASP A 26 4.86 5.63 -10.42
CA ASP A 26 5.75 6.55 -11.10
C ASP A 26 6.90 5.71 -11.67
N THR A 27 7.09 5.78 -12.98
CA THR A 27 8.07 4.95 -13.69
C THR A 27 9.50 5.32 -13.30
N HIS A 28 9.78 6.62 -13.12
CA HIS A 28 11.11 7.09 -12.77
C HIS A 28 11.46 6.71 -11.33
N GLN A 29 10.53 6.91 -10.39
CA GLN A 29 10.72 6.48 -9.02
C GLN A 29 10.85 4.96 -8.89
N ALA A 30 10.13 4.18 -9.71
CA ALA A 30 10.26 2.74 -9.74
C ALA A 30 11.64 2.28 -10.26
N GLU A 31 12.13 2.90 -11.34
CA GLU A 31 13.49 2.66 -11.86
C GLU A 31 14.55 2.99 -10.81
N ASP A 32 14.46 4.16 -10.19
CA ASP A 32 15.40 4.61 -9.16
C ASP A 32 15.41 3.66 -7.96
N ALA A 33 14.24 3.22 -7.48
CA ALA A 33 14.13 2.28 -6.36
C ALA A 33 14.81 0.93 -6.68
N VAL A 34 14.66 0.43 -7.91
CA VAL A 34 15.36 -0.78 -8.37
C VAL A 34 16.86 -0.55 -8.43
N GLN A 35 17.31 0.55 -9.01
CA GLN A 35 18.74 0.88 -9.10
C GLN A 35 19.38 0.99 -7.71
N GLU A 36 18.75 1.70 -6.77
CA GLU A 36 19.21 1.80 -5.39
C GLU A 36 19.26 0.44 -4.69
N THR A 37 18.28 -0.42 -4.96
CA THR A 37 18.23 -1.80 -4.42
C THR A 37 19.43 -2.60 -4.92
N MET A 38 19.72 -2.55 -6.22
CA MET A 38 20.87 -3.25 -6.81
C MET A 38 22.19 -2.70 -6.27
N LEU A 39 22.33 -1.38 -6.16
CA LEU A 39 23.52 -0.75 -5.58
C LEU A 39 23.73 -1.15 -4.12
N ALA A 40 22.66 -1.19 -3.31
CA ALA A 40 22.73 -1.64 -1.93
C ALA A 40 23.14 -3.12 -1.84
N ALA A 41 22.56 -3.97 -2.69
CA ALA A 41 22.88 -5.38 -2.76
C ALA A 41 24.36 -5.63 -3.13
N ILE A 42 24.88 -4.91 -4.13
CA ILE A 42 26.30 -4.98 -4.53
C ILE A 42 27.23 -4.50 -3.41
N LYS A 43 26.92 -3.36 -2.78
CA LYS A 43 27.77 -2.75 -1.75
C LYS A 43 27.93 -3.63 -0.52
N HIS A 44 26.84 -4.25 -0.06
CA HIS A 44 26.86 -5.03 1.17
C HIS A 44 27.14 -6.51 0.94
N ASN A 45 26.77 -7.05 -0.24
CA ASN A 45 26.88 -8.47 -0.62
C ASN A 45 26.66 -9.45 0.55
N SER A 46 25.72 -9.12 1.45
CA SER A 46 25.51 -9.77 2.73
C SER A 46 24.47 -10.88 2.64
N PHE A 47 24.18 -11.34 1.43
CA PHE A 47 23.21 -12.39 1.20
C PHE A 47 23.73 -13.71 1.78
N ALA A 48 23.13 -14.14 2.90
CA ALA A 48 23.54 -15.31 3.67
C ALA A 48 22.98 -16.64 3.14
N GLY A 49 22.04 -16.60 2.19
CA GLY A 49 21.42 -17.82 1.63
C GLY A 49 20.22 -18.36 2.40
N ASP A 50 19.76 -17.69 3.46
CA ASP A 50 18.61 -18.11 4.28
C ASP A 50 17.25 -17.94 3.58
N SER A 51 17.23 -17.31 2.40
CA SER A 51 16.04 -17.13 1.56
C SER A 51 16.44 -17.10 0.08
N SER A 52 15.48 -17.02 -0.84
CA SER A 52 15.81 -16.77 -2.24
C SER A 52 16.40 -15.37 -2.42
N VAL A 53 17.30 -15.20 -3.40
CA VAL A 53 17.86 -13.87 -3.75
C VAL A 53 16.73 -12.87 -4.03
N ARG A 54 15.69 -13.30 -4.76
CA ARG A 54 14.51 -12.47 -5.04
C ARG A 54 13.82 -12.00 -3.76
N THR A 55 13.61 -12.88 -2.79
CA THR A 55 13.00 -12.53 -1.50
C THR A 55 13.83 -11.50 -0.76
N TRP A 56 15.14 -11.70 -0.70
CA TRP A 56 16.07 -10.79 -0.05
C TRP A 56 16.11 -9.41 -0.73
N LEU A 57 16.22 -9.35 -2.06
CA LEU A 57 16.15 -8.11 -2.84
C LEU A 57 14.80 -7.39 -2.67
N THR A 58 13.70 -8.14 -2.59
CA THR A 58 12.36 -7.58 -2.34
C THR A 58 12.30 -6.91 -0.97
N GLY A 59 12.96 -7.49 0.05
CA GLY A 59 13.07 -6.88 1.38
C GLY A 59 13.77 -5.52 1.32
N ILE A 60 14.91 -5.44 0.64
CA ILE A 60 15.65 -4.18 0.43
C ILE A 60 14.78 -3.17 -0.31
N LEU A 61 14.16 -3.58 -1.43
CA LEU A 61 13.30 -2.71 -2.24
C LEU A 61 12.10 -2.19 -1.45
N LYS A 62 11.47 -3.03 -0.62
CA LYS A 62 10.34 -2.66 0.23
C LYS A 62 10.72 -1.49 1.15
N HIS A 63 11.90 -1.52 1.77
CA HIS A 63 12.39 -0.41 2.58
C HIS A 63 12.55 0.87 1.75
N LYS A 64 13.14 0.78 0.56
CA LYS A 64 13.30 1.93 -0.35
C LYS A 64 11.98 2.55 -0.77
N VAL A 65 11.01 1.73 -1.18
CA VAL A 65 9.67 2.19 -1.57
C VAL A 65 8.97 2.90 -0.41
N VAL A 66 9.05 2.34 0.80
CA VAL A 66 8.49 2.96 2.01
C VAL A 66 9.16 4.30 2.29
N ASP A 67 10.49 4.41 2.17
CA ASP A 67 11.22 5.67 2.36
C ASP A 67 10.80 6.76 1.38
N MET A 68 10.62 6.40 0.10
CA MET A 68 10.13 7.34 -0.92
C MET A 68 8.70 7.81 -0.63
N GLN A 69 7.81 6.89 -0.23
CA GLN A 69 6.45 7.26 0.15
C GLN A 69 6.41 8.13 1.41
N ARG A 70 7.29 7.89 2.39
CA ARG A 70 7.45 8.76 3.57
C ARG A 70 7.78 10.18 3.17
N LYS A 71 8.70 10.37 2.20
CA LYS A 71 9.07 11.70 1.70
C LYS A 71 7.86 12.42 1.09
N LEU A 72 7.08 11.73 0.26
CA LEU A 72 5.87 12.29 -0.35
C LEU A 72 4.80 12.70 0.68
N ILE A 73 4.70 11.97 1.80
CA ILE A 73 3.77 12.30 2.89
C ILE A 73 4.26 13.55 3.67
N ARG A 74 5.57 13.67 3.93
CA ARG A 74 6.15 14.77 4.72
C ARG A 74 6.21 16.11 3.98
N GLU A 75 6.37 16.09 2.67
CA GLU A 75 6.48 17.32 1.85
C GLU A 75 5.12 18.00 1.59
N GLN A 76 4.02 17.47 2.14
CA GLN A 76 2.69 18.06 2.01
C GLN A 76 2.22 18.65 3.34
N PRO A 77 1.68 19.88 3.35
CA PRO A 77 1.33 20.59 4.58
C PRO A 77 0.34 19.77 5.42
N ILE A 78 0.70 19.56 6.68
CA ILE A 78 -0.01 18.76 7.69
C ILE A 78 -1.15 19.61 8.31
N SER A 79 -1.91 20.36 7.52
CA SER A 79 -3.00 21.20 8.04
C SER A 79 -4.34 20.47 8.17
N ASP A 80 -4.51 19.31 7.52
CA ASP A 80 -5.85 18.72 7.36
C ASP A 80 -6.14 17.58 8.36
N ILE A 81 -5.44 17.54 9.50
CA ILE A 81 -5.70 16.54 10.57
C ILE A 81 -7.01 16.84 11.29
N ILE A 82 -7.41 18.11 11.36
CA ILE A 82 -8.44 18.57 12.29
C ILE A 82 -9.87 18.29 11.77
N ASP A 83 -10.05 18.03 10.47
CA ASP A 83 -11.38 17.89 9.85
C ASP A 83 -11.74 16.46 9.41
N LEU A 84 -11.05 15.43 9.91
CA LEU A 84 -11.53 14.04 9.74
C LEU A 84 -12.79 13.75 10.57
N ASP A 85 -13.25 14.68 11.40
CA ASP A 85 -14.54 14.65 12.09
C ASP A 85 -15.61 15.51 11.38
N ALA A 86 -15.21 16.33 10.41
CA ALA A 86 -16.09 17.30 9.73
C ALA A 86 -16.56 16.85 8.33
N GLY A 87 -16.01 15.74 7.80
CA GLY A 87 -16.42 15.15 6.53
C GLY A 87 -17.50 14.08 6.68
N GLU A 88 -18.76 14.51 6.57
CA GLU A 88 -20.07 13.87 6.32
C GLU A 88 -20.25 12.39 5.88
N GLU A 89 -19.34 11.46 6.13
CA GLU A 89 -19.69 10.02 6.12
C GLU A 89 -19.51 9.47 7.54
N SER A 90 -20.55 9.66 8.37
CA SER A 90 -20.59 9.09 9.71
C SER A 90 -20.43 7.58 9.60
N MET A 91 -19.61 7.00 10.49
CA MET A 91 -19.56 5.54 10.66
C MET A 91 -20.95 4.95 10.96
N ASP A 92 -21.89 5.79 11.41
CA ASP A 92 -23.30 5.46 11.63
C ASP A 92 -24.06 5.10 10.34
N ASP A 93 -23.56 5.44 9.15
CA ASP A 93 -24.23 5.09 7.88
C ASP A 93 -24.18 3.58 7.59
N PHE A 94 -23.27 2.85 8.24
CA PHE A 94 -23.09 1.41 8.03
C PHE A 94 -23.76 0.55 9.11
N PHE A 95 -24.10 1.12 10.27
CA PHE A 95 -24.65 0.39 11.40
C PHE A 95 -25.95 1.01 11.91
N ASP A 96 -26.87 0.15 12.36
CA ASP A 96 -28.02 0.60 13.09
C ASP A 96 -27.62 1.08 14.50
N LYS A 97 -28.59 1.65 15.23
CA LYS A 97 -28.40 2.13 16.60
C LYS A 97 -28.03 1.04 17.61
N THR A 98 -28.08 -0.23 17.20
CA THR A 98 -27.70 -1.39 18.01
C THR A 98 -26.33 -1.97 17.62
N GLY A 99 -25.65 -1.37 16.64
CA GLY A 99 -24.34 -1.79 16.16
C GLY A 99 -24.37 -2.95 15.17
N HIS A 100 -25.55 -3.27 14.61
CA HIS A 100 -25.69 -4.26 13.55
C HIS A 100 -25.56 -3.62 12.16
N TRP A 101 -25.04 -4.38 11.19
CA TRP A 101 -24.89 -3.92 9.82
C TRP A 101 -26.25 -3.55 9.21
N LEU A 102 -26.38 -2.33 8.69
CA LEU A 102 -27.56 -1.92 7.89
C LEU A 102 -27.58 -2.61 6.53
N ASP A 103 -26.40 -2.72 5.89
CA ASP A 103 -26.18 -3.51 4.68
C ASP A 103 -24.97 -4.42 4.88
N LYS A 104 -25.22 -5.73 4.87
CA LYS A 104 -24.19 -6.73 5.19
C LYS A 104 -23.17 -6.78 4.04
N PRO A 105 -21.85 -6.83 4.34
CA PRO A 105 -20.83 -7.05 3.32
C PRO A 105 -21.18 -8.20 2.40
N GLN A 106 -21.26 -7.89 1.10
CA GLN A 106 -21.29 -8.90 0.07
C GLN A 106 -19.89 -9.52 -0.05
N SER A 107 -19.83 -10.81 -0.38
CA SER A 107 -18.56 -11.45 -0.69
C SER A 107 -18.00 -10.85 -1.97
N PHE A 108 -16.75 -10.40 -1.91
CA PHE A 108 -15.99 -10.09 -3.10
C PHE A 108 -15.44 -11.40 -3.65
N ASP A 109 -15.95 -11.83 -4.81
CA ASP A 109 -15.30 -12.89 -5.55
C ASP A 109 -13.97 -12.34 -6.09
N MET A 110 -12.89 -13.02 -5.74
CA MET A 110 -11.56 -12.67 -6.24
C MET A 110 -11.52 -12.99 -7.74
N PRO A 111 -10.98 -12.10 -8.59
CA PRO A 111 -10.88 -12.36 -10.02
C PRO A 111 -10.02 -13.60 -10.28
N ASP A 112 -10.57 -14.60 -10.97
CA ASP A 112 -9.86 -15.83 -11.32
C ASP A 112 -9.06 -15.68 -12.64
N HIS A 113 -9.46 -14.73 -13.49
CA HIS A 113 -8.82 -14.49 -14.78
C HIS A 113 -7.97 -13.20 -14.81
N ALA A 114 -6.84 -13.24 -15.53
CA ALA A 114 -5.89 -12.13 -15.60
C ALA A 114 -6.52 -10.81 -16.14
N LEU A 115 -7.48 -10.91 -17.07
CA LEU A 115 -8.20 -9.74 -17.59
C LEU A 115 -9.08 -9.10 -16.51
N GLU A 116 -9.88 -9.92 -15.81
CA GLU A 116 -10.72 -9.47 -14.70
C GLU A 116 -9.88 -8.90 -13.56
N GLN A 117 -8.70 -9.50 -13.29
CA GLN A 117 -7.75 -8.98 -12.31
C GLN A 117 -7.25 -7.59 -12.69
N SER A 118 -6.92 -7.35 -13.97
CA SER A 118 -6.48 -6.03 -14.43
C SER A 118 -7.58 -4.97 -14.29
N GLN A 119 -8.83 -5.35 -14.57
CA GLN A 119 -9.99 -4.48 -14.41
C GLN A 119 -10.26 -4.18 -12.93
N PHE A 120 -10.26 -5.20 -12.08
CA PHE A 120 -10.38 -5.03 -10.63
C PHE A 120 -9.31 -4.10 -10.06
N LEU A 121 -8.04 -4.32 -10.43
CA LEU A 121 -6.94 -3.45 -9.97
C LEU A 121 -7.12 -2.01 -10.46
N SER A 122 -7.65 -1.79 -11.66
CA SER A 122 -7.97 -0.45 -12.16
C SER A 122 -9.08 0.23 -11.34
N VAL A 123 -10.14 -0.51 -10.99
CA VAL A 123 -11.23 0.01 -10.13
C VAL A 123 -10.74 0.29 -8.72
N LEU A 124 -9.94 -0.62 -8.14
CA LEU A 124 -9.32 -0.42 -6.83
C LEU A 124 -8.42 0.81 -6.83
N ASP A 125 -7.65 1.02 -7.91
CA ASP A 125 -6.82 2.21 -8.08
C ASP A 125 -7.64 3.50 -8.03
N ALA A 126 -8.72 3.54 -8.81
CA ALA A 126 -9.64 4.66 -8.85
C ALA A 126 -10.30 4.93 -7.48
N CYS A 127 -10.67 3.88 -6.75
CA CYS A 127 -11.18 4.00 -5.38
C CYS A 127 -10.12 4.54 -4.41
N MET A 128 -8.89 4.03 -4.48
CA MET A 128 -7.76 4.55 -3.66
C MET A 128 -7.41 6.00 -3.98
N GLN A 129 -7.65 6.48 -5.20
CA GLN A 129 -7.43 7.88 -5.55
C GLN A 129 -8.47 8.83 -4.94
N LYS A 130 -9.67 8.33 -4.62
CA LYS A 130 -10.73 9.10 -3.94
C LYS A 130 -10.52 9.21 -2.43
N LEU A 131 -9.65 8.38 -1.84
CA LEU A 131 -9.38 8.42 -0.41
C LEU A 131 -8.64 9.71 -0.02
N PRO A 132 -9.02 10.34 1.11
CA PRO A 132 -8.20 11.36 1.74
C PRO A 132 -6.77 10.88 1.90
N LYS A 133 -5.80 11.76 1.65
CA LYS A 133 -4.37 11.42 1.55
C LYS A 133 -3.86 10.65 2.77
N LYS A 134 -4.27 11.04 3.99
CA LYS A 134 -3.88 10.34 5.22
C LYS A 134 -4.49 8.95 5.37
N LEU A 135 -5.75 8.76 4.96
CA LEU A 135 -6.40 7.44 4.95
C LEU A 135 -5.75 6.52 3.91
N LYS A 136 -5.41 7.05 2.75
CA LYS A 136 -4.62 6.33 1.74
C LYS A 136 -3.24 5.97 2.28
N ALA A 137 -2.54 6.90 2.92
CA ALA A 137 -1.20 6.67 3.47
C ALA A 137 -1.20 5.56 4.52
N ILE A 138 -2.11 5.62 5.50
CA ILE A 138 -2.17 4.59 6.54
C ILE A 138 -2.56 3.21 5.98
N PHE A 139 -3.50 3.17 5.02
CA PHE A 139 -3.88 1.93 4.33
C PHE A 139 -2.72 1.35 3.52
N MET A 140 -1.98 2.18 2.77
CA MET A 140 -0.80 1.73 2.03
C MET A 140 0.27 1.17 2.97
N LEU A 141 0.57 1.86 4.08
CA LEU A 141 1.56 1.38 5.05
C LEU A 141 1.11 0.07 5.71
N ARG A 142 -0.16 -0.05 6.09
CA ARG A 142 -0.66 -1.23 6.82
C ARG A 142 -0.97 -2.42 5.92
N ASP A 143 -1.82 -2.22 4.93
CA ASP A 143 -2.45 -3.31 4.17
C ASP A 143 -1.64 -3.67 2.90
N VAL A 144 -0.83 -2.76 2.35
CA VAL A 144 0.01 -3.03 1.16
C VAL A 144 1.48 -3.30 1.51
N HIS A 145 2.01 -2.58 2.50
CA HIS A 145 3.39 -2.75 2.97
C HIS A 145 3.49 -3.56 4.25
N GLU A 146 2.39 -4.03 4.83
CA GLU A 146 2.38 -4.89 6.02
C GLU A 146 3.21 -4.31 7.18
N MET A 147 3.26 -2.97 7.29
CA MET A 147 4.00 -2.31 8.36
C MET A 147 3.25 -2.52 9.68
N GLU A 148 4.03 -2.69 10.76
CA GLU A 148 3.47 -2.79 12.10
C GLU A 148 2.91 -1.46 12.58
N ASN A 149 1.80 -1.53 13.33
CA ASN A 149 1.08 -0.35 13.81
C ASN A 149 1.96 0.62 14.60
N GLU A 150 2.92 0.11 15.39
CA GLU A 150 3.84 0.94 16.16
C GLU A 150 4.71 1.83 15.27
N ASN A 151 5.20 1.28 14.15
CA ASN A 151 5.99 2.01 13.18
C ASN A 151 5.10 2.99 12.41
N ILE A 152 3.88 2.59 12.04
CA ILE A 152 2.90 3.48 11.40
C ILE A 152 2.60 4.70 12.28
N CYS A 153 2.40 4.51 13.59
CA CYS A 153 2.14 5.59 14.53
C CYS A 153 3.31 6.59 14.59
N LYS A 154 4.54 6.09 14.64
CA LYS A 154 5.76 6.90 14.59
C LYS A 154 5.89 7.66 13.27
N GLU A 155 5.59 7.01 12.15
CA GLU A 155 5.74 7.62 10.82
C GLU A 155 4.71 8.70 10.52
N LEU A 156 3.47 8.50 10.94
CA LEU A 156 2.36 9.43 10.67
C LEU A 156 2.14 10.45 11.80
N ASP A 157 2.92 10.36 12.89
CA ASP A 157 2.79 11.16 14.11
C ASP A 157 1.36 11.12 14.67
N ILE A 158 0.85 9.90 14.91
CA ILE A 158 -0.50 9.64 15.41
C ILE A 158 -0.49 8.67 16.58
N THR A 159 -1.55 8.73 17.40
CA THR A 159 -1.75 7.76 18.48
C THR A 159 -2.22 6.40 17.93
N PRO A 160 -1.98 5.29 18.65
CA PRO A 160 -2.51 3.98 18.27
C PRO A 160 -4.02 3.96 18.07
N THR A 161 -4.77 4.64 18.96
CA THR A 161 -6.22 4.78 18.85
C THR A 161 -6.63 5.46 17.55
N ASN A 162 -5.96 6.57 17.19
CA ASN A 162 -6.23 7.26 15.93
C ASN A 162 -5.88 6.39 14.71
N ALA A 163 -4.76 5.64 14.77
CA ALA A 163 -4.37 4.71 13.70
C ALA A 163 -5.45 3.66 13.41
N TRP A 164 -6.05 3.06 14.45
CA TRP A 164 -7.15 2.10 14.29
C TRP A 164 -8.39 2.75 13.64
N VAL A 165 -8.78 3.94 14.10
CA VAL A 165 -9.92 4.68 13.54
C VAL A 165 -9.68 5.02 12.07
N MET A 166 -8.49 5.52 11.73
CA MET A 166 -8.13 5.86 10.36
C MET A 166 -8.09 4.61 9.45
N LEU A 167 -7.50 3.50 9.90
CA LEU A 167 -7.49 2.25 9.14
C LEU A 167 -8.90 1.73 8.88
N TYR A 168 -9.74 1.74 9.91
CA TYR A 168 -11.13 1.33 9.80
C TYR A 168 -11.86 2.19 8.76
N ARG A 169 -11.76 3.52 8.86
CA ARG A 169 -12.37 4.46 7.90
C ARG A 169 -11.86 4.24 6.47
N ALA A 170 -10.55 4.07 6.29
CA ALA A 170 -9.97 3.81 4.97
C ALA A 170 -10.57 2.55 4.32
N ARG A 171 -10.72 1.46 5.09
CA ARG A 171 -11.32 0.21 4.61
C ARG A 171 -12.80 0.36 4.29
N MET A 172 -13.55 1.10 5.09
CA MET A 172 -14.99 1.32 4.86
C MET A 172 -15.25 2.14 3.60
N VAL A 173 -14.49 3.23 3.39
CA VAL A 173 -14.58 4.05 2.17
C VAL A 173 -14.22 3.24 0.93
N LEU A 174 -13.12 2.45 1.00
CA LEU A 174 -12.73 1.57 -0.11
C LEU A 174 -13.80 0.54 -0.41
N ARG A 175 -14.36 -0.10 0.63
CA ARG A 175 -15.43 -1.08 0.48
C ARG A 175 -16.65 -0.47 -0.21
N LYS A 176 -17.17 0.66 0.28
CA LYS A 176 -18.33 1.35 -0.32
C LYS A 176 -18.06 1.66 -1.79
N CYS A 177 -16.86 2.16 -2.10
CA CYS A 177 -16.46 2.43 -3.48
C CYS A 177 -16.42 1.17 -4.34
N LEU A 178 -15.82 0.08 -3.85
CA LEU A 178 -15.76 -1.19 -4.58
C LEU A 178 -17.15 -1.83 -4.77
N GLU A 179 -18.02 -1.79 -3.76
CA GLU A 179 -19.40 -2.27 -3.87
C GLU A 179 -20.17 -1.53 -4.97
N MET A 180 -19.95 -0.22 -5.11
CA MET A 180 -20.61 0.59 -6.14
C MET A 180 -20.02 0.39 -7.55
N ASN A 181 -18.71 0.17 -7.67
CA ASN A 181 -18.00 0.20 -8.97
C ASN A 181 -17.56 -1.18 -9.48
N TRP A 182 -17.59 -2.23 -8.65
CA TRP A 182 -17.20 -3.60 -9.01
C TRP A 182 -18.31 -4.62 -8.76
N VAL A 183 -19.04 -4.54 -7.65
CA VAL A 183 -20.07 -5.54 -7.30
C VAL A 183 -21.43 -5.25 -7.94
N LYS A 184 -21.78 -3.96 -8.08
CA LYS A 184 -23.05 -3.51 -8.68
C LYS A 184 -22.91 -3.04 -10.14
N GLY A 185 -21.71 -3.04 -10.70
CA GLY A 185 -21.42 -2.67 -12.10
C GLY A 185 -21.33 -3.91 -12.97
#